data_AF-A0A831R2E7-F1
#
_entry.id   AF-A0A831R2E7-F1
#
_cell.length_a   1.000
_cell.length_b   1.000
_cell.length_c   1.000
_cell.angle_alpha   90.00
_cell.angle_beta   90.00
_cell.angle_gamma   90.00
#
_symmetry.space_group_name_H-M   'P 1'
#
loop_
_entity.id
_entity.type
_entity.pdbx_description
1 polymer ?
#
loop_
_entity_poly.entity_id
_entity_poly.type
_entity_poly.pdbx_seq_one_letter_code
_entity_poly.pdbx_strand_id
1 'polypeptide(L)' 'MDATEVTELVKEALPDCEVQVQIDGSHYMVVAVGEVFEGLSTIKRQQLINKALFKQIVDGSIHALHPKAFTPAEWAARQG' A
#
# COMPACT_ATOMS: atom_id res chain seq x y z
N MET A 1 -2.19 15.54 0.77
CA MET A 1 -2.85 14.38 1.37
C MET A 1 -1.87 13.78 2.35
N ASP A 2 -2.27 13.57 3.59
CA ASP A 2 -1.34 13.14 4.64
C ASP A 2 -1.26 11.60 4.73
N ALA A 3 -0.20 11.09 5.35
CA ALA A 3 0.05 9.64 5.44
C ALA A 3 -1.10 8.88 6.13
N THR A 4 -1.73 9.52 7.11
CA THR A 4 -2.87 8.96 7.85
C THR A 4 -4.07 8.74 6.94
N GLU A 5 -4.44 9.72 6.11
CA GLU A 5 -5.57 9.61 5.18
C GLU A 5 -5.35 8.47 4.17
N VAL A 6 -4.12 8.36 3.64
CA VAL A 6 -3.76 7.28 2.70
C VAL A 6 -3.87 5.91 3.41
N THR A 7 -3.42 5.84 4.66
CA THR A 7 -3.50 4.62 5.46
C THR A 7 -4.94 4.17 5.67
N GLU A 8 -5.84 5.09 6.00
CA GLU A 8 -7.26 4.78 6.19
C GLU A 8 -7.91 4.27 4.90
N LEU A 9 -7.68 4.93 3.77
CA LEU A 9 -8.23 4.48 2.48
C LEU A 9 -7.75 3.08 2.07
N VAL A 10 -6.47 2.77 2.29
CA VAL A 10 -5.94 1.44 1.98
C VAL A 10 -6.53 0.41 2.94
N LYS A 11 -6.70 0.76 4.23
CA LYS A 11 -7.37 -0.12 5.21
C LYS A 11 -8.84 -0.35 4.90
N GLU A 12 -9.56 0.63 4.36
CA GLU A 12 -10.95 0.41 3.91
C GLU A 12 -11.03 -0.64 2.79
N ALA A 13 -10.08 -0.62 1.86
CA ALA A 13 -9.99 -1.60 0.78
C ALA A 13 -9.41 -2.95 1.24
N LEU A 14 -8.53 -2.94 2.25
CA LEU A 14 -7.78 -4.08 2.77
C LEU A 14 -7.80 -4.05 4.31
N PRO A 15 -8.94 -4.40 4.94
CA PRO A 15 -9.13 -4.24 6.39
C PRO A 15 -8.23 -5.14 7.24
N ASP A 16 -7.88 -6.32 6.71
CA ASP A 16 -7.05 -7.31 7.40
C ASP A 16 -5.54 -7.12 7.13
N CYS A 17 -5.16 -6.02 6.47
CA CYS A 17 -3.77 -5.70 6.17
C CYS A 17 -3.25 -4.59 7.08
N GLU A 18 -2.01 -4.74 7.56
CA GLU A 18 -1.27 -3.65 8.16
C GLU A 18 -0.76 -2.73 7.05
N VAL A 19 -1.02 -1.42 7.17
CA VAL A 19 -0.63 -0.44 6.17
C VAL A 19 0.28 0.58 6.81
N GLN A 20 1.44 0.80 6.18
CA GLN A 20 2.41 1.82 6.56
C GLN A 20 2.62 2.76 5.37
N VAL A 21 2.41 4.05 5.58
CA VAL A 21 2.58 5.08 4.56
C VAL A 21 3.72 6.00 4.94
N GLN A 22 4.65 6.20 4.00
CA GLN A 22 5.74 7.14 4.12
C GLN A 22 5.70 8.11 2.94
N ILE A 23 5.84 9.41 3.23
CA ILE A 23 5.82 10.47 2.23
C ILE A 23 7.23 11.05 2.15
N ASP A 24 7.84 10.98 0.96
CA ASP A 24 9.14 11.56 0.66
C ASP A 24 8.97 12.62 -0.43
N GLY A 25 8.80 13.88 0.00
CA GLY A 25 8.45 14.98 -0.90
C GLY A 25 7.13 14.72 -1.63
N SER A 26 7.22 14.41 -2.93
CA SER A 26 6.05 14.12 -3.80
C SER A 26 5.80 12.62 -4.00
N HIS A 27 6.64 11.76 -3.44
CA HIS A 27 6.56 10.31 -3.58
C HIS A 27 5.89 9.68 -2.35
N TYR A 28 4.84 8.89 -2.61
CA TYR A 28 4.10 8.15 -1.60
C TYR A 28 4.56 6.70 -1.63
N MET A 29 5.22 6.26 -0.57
CA MET A 29 5.57 4.85 -0.37
C MET A 29 4.49 4.22 0.50
N VAL A 30 3.77 3.25 -0.06
CA VAL A 30 2.70 2.55 0.66
C VAL A 30 3.11 1.10 0.79
N VAL A 31 3.30 0.64 2.03
CA VAL A 31 3.61 -0.74 2.36
C VAL A 31 2.37 -1.38 2.98
N ALA A 32 1.83 -2.41 2.34
CA ALA A 32 0.74 -3.20 2.89
C ALA A 32 1.25 -4.60 3.25
N VAL A 33 0.94 -5.08 4.44
CA VAL A 33 1.36 -6.38 4.96
C VAL A 33 0.12 -7.19 5.33
N GLY A 34 -0.06 -8.35 4.72
CA GLY A 34 -1.24 -9.19 4.98
C GLY A 34 -1.20 -10.53 4.27
N GLU A 35 -1.89 -11.52 4.84
CA GLU A 35 -1.95 -12.88 4.30
C GLU A 35 -2.63 -12.92 2.92
N VAL A 36 -3.47 -11.94 2.59
CA VAL A 36 -4.13 -11.80 1.28
C VAL A 36 -3.14 -11.73 0.10
N PHE A 37 -1.88 -11.37 0.36
CA PHE A 37 -0.84 -11.30 -0.65
C PHE A 37 -0.14 -12.64 -0.91
N GLU A 38 -0.38 -13.65 -0.08
CA GLU A 38 0.17 -14.99 -0.26
C GLU A 38 -0.30 -15.59 -1.60
N GLY A 39 0.61 -16.21 -2.36
CA GLY A 39 0.32 -16.80 -3.67
C GLY A 39 0.01 -15.79 -4.79
N LEU A 40 -0.11 -14.50 -4.51
CA LEU A 40 -0.28 -13.46 -5.53
C LEU A 40 1.04 -13.03 -6.14
N SER A 41 1.05 -12.77 -7.45
CA SER A 41 2.20 -12.17 -8.13
C SER A 41 2.40 -10.71 -7.71
N THR A 42 3.63 -10.22 -7.77
CA THR A 42 4.01 -8.84 -7.43
C THR A 42 3.11 -7.79 -8.10
N ILE A 43 2.79 -7.98 -9.38
CA ILE A 43 1.91 -7.06 -10.12
C ILE A 43 0.48 -7.09 -9.56
N LYS A 44 -0.08 -8.27 -9.25
CA LYS A 44 -1.43 -8.36 -8.64
C LYS A 44 -1.47 -7.69 -7.27
N ARG A 45 -0.44 -7.89 -6.46
CA ARG A 45 -0.30 -7.24 -5.15
C ARG A 45 -0.29 -5.71 -5.28
N GLN A 46 0.53 -5.18 -6.18
CA GLN A 46 0.58 -3.75 -6.46
C GLN A 46 -0.75 -3.21 -7.02
N GLN A 47 -1.43 -3.98 -7.88
CA GLN A 47 -2.74 -3.63 -8.40
C GLN A 47 -3.80 -3.50 -7.30
N LEU A 48 -3.76 -4.32 -6.25
CA LEU A 48 -4.69 -4.19 -5.12
C LEU A 48 -4.52 -2.84 -4.40
N ILE A 49 -3.28 -2.45 -4.09
CA ILE A 49 -2.98 -1.16 -3.45
C ILE A 49 -3.32 0.00 -4.39
N ASN A 50 -2.95 -0.10 -5.68
CA ASN A 50 -3.28 0.93 -6.67
C ASN A 50 -4.80 1.11 -6.84
N LYS A 51 -5.58 0.03 -6.76
CA LYS A 51 -7.05 0.12 -6.80
C LYS A 51 -7.61 0.88 -5.61
N ALA A 52 -7.08 0.65 -4.41
CA ALA A 52 -7.50 1.37 -3.21
C ALA A 52 -7.27 2.89 -3.34
N LEU A 53 -6.16 3.28 -3.97
CA LEU A 53 -5.75 4.67 -4.13
C LEU A 53 -6.05 5.26 -5.52
N PHE A 54 -6.80 4.53 -6.35
CA PHE A 54 -7.02 4.90 -7.75
C PHE A 54 -7.68 6.27 -7.89
N LYS A 55 -8.64 6.57 -7.00
CA LYS A 55 -9.35 7.84 -6.99
C LYS A 55 -8.39 9.02 -6.76
N GLN A 56 -7.49 8.87 -5.80
CA GLN A 56 -6.50 9.88 -5.40
C GLN A 56 -5.39 10.06 -6.44
N ILE A 57 -5.12 9.02 -7.23
CA ILE A 57 -4.22 9.12 -8.39
C ILE A 57 -4.91 9.91 -9.51
N VAL A 58 -6.19 9.61 -9.79
CA VAL A 58 -6.95 10.26 -10.87
C VAL A 58 -7.28 11.72 -10.55
N ASP A 59 -7.57 12.05 -9.29
CA ASP A 59 -7.84 13.44 -8.88
C ASP A 59 -6.58 14.30 -8.70
N GLY A 60 -5.39 13.70 -8.81
CA GLY A 60 -4.09 14.38 -8.70
C GLY A 60 -3.58 14.58 -7.27
N SER A 61 -4.26 14.05 -6.25
CA SER A 61 -3.79 14.12 -4.85
C SER A 61 -2.48 13.35 -4.64
N ILE A 62 -2.31 12.22 -5.34
CA ILE A 62 -1.09 11.39 -5.30
C ILE A 62 -0.36 11.51 -6.64
N HIS A 63 0.80 12.17 -6.63
CA HIS A 63 1.60 12.41 -7.84
C HIS A 63 2.39 11.17 -8.26
N ALA A 64 3.02 10.49 -7.30
CA ALA A 64 3.75 9.25 -7.55
C ALA A 64 3.53 8.29 -6.37
N LEU A 65 3.03 7.10 -6.69
CA LEU A 65 2.75 6.04 -5.74
C LEU A 65 3.71 4.87 -5.94
N HIS A 66 4.35 4.45 -4.86
CA HIS A 66 5.21 3.27 -4.80
C HIS A 66 4.57 2.23 -3.88
N PRO A 67 3.68 1.38 -4.41
CA PRO A 67 3.03 0.33 -3.65
C PRO A 67 3.99 -0.85 -3.44
N LYS A 68 4.12 -1.31 -2.21
CA LYS A 68 4.80 -2.53 -1.83
C LYS A 68 3.84 -3.39 -1.01
N ALA A 69 3.74 -4.67 -1.34
CA ALA A 69 2.91 -5.59 -0.61
C ALA A 69 3.66 -6.87 -0.25
N PHE A 70 3.57 -7.24 1.02
CA PHE A 70 4.29 -8.36 1.61
C PHE A 70 3.34 -9.23 2.42
N THR A 71 3.62 -10.52 2.53
CA THR A 71 3.01 -11.32 3.59
C THR A 71 3.65 -10.97 4.94
N PRO A 72 2.99 -11.23 6.07
CA PRO A 72 3.58 -11.06 7.40
C PRO A 72 4.91 -11.80 7.54
N ALA A 73 5.01 -13.00 6.97
CA ALA A 73 6.25 -13.78 6.94
C ALA A 73 7.37 -13.08 6.13
N GLU A 74 7.06 -12.56 4.94
CA GLU A 74 8.02 -11.82 4.11
C GLU A 74 8.46 -10.51 4.78
N TRP A 75 7.55 -9.84 5.49
CA TRP A 75 7.85 -8.59 6.20
C TRP A 75 8.73 -8.84 7.43
N ALA A 76 8.42 -9.86 8.22
CA ALA A 76 9.24 -10.27 9.36
C ALA A 76 10.67 -10.64 8.93
N ALA A 77 10.83 -11.37 7.82
CA ALA A 77 12.13 -11.74 7.27
C ALA A 77 12.98 -10.54 6.76
N ARG A 78 12.37 -9.37 6.54
CA ARG A 78 13.08 -8.14 6.14
C ARG A 78 13.50 -7.27 7.32
N GLN A 79 12.86 -7.44 8.48
CA GLN A 79 13.14 -6.67 9.69
C GLN A 79 14.15 -7.32 10.62
N GLY A 80 14.48 -8.60 10.41
CA GLY A 80 15.57 -9.32 11.07
C GLY A 80 16.85 -9.30 10.26
#